data_AF-A0A5R9GKR2-F1
#
_entry.id   AF-A0A5R9GKR2-F1
#
_cell.length_a   1.000
_cell.length_b   1.000
_cell.length_c   1.000
_cell.angle_alpha   90.00
_cell.angle_beta   90.00
_cell.angle_gamma   90.00
#
_symmetry.space_group_name_H-M   'P 1'
#
loop_
_entity.id
_entity.type
_entity.pdbx_description
1 polymer ?
#
loop_
_entity_poly.entity_id
_entity_poly.type
_entity_poly.pdbx_seq_one_letter_code
_entity_poly.pdbx_strand_id
1 'polypeptide(L)'
;MAVRDLAKQKIIDNTSYKARTYGMPMDEASKNLRLVLKEWEPDHIVINTLTSYWYETLRTLIPYLKTLIPGVKISIIGPYAAIETEHAQRIGATFLVTDFIDLKSCLPDFEIYYKAITRKLNSEKLPQFGGVKFSLDPVPGLLEQVNVLKRNNIKDVVIFEGNLFVNNGEILKEFIRELKKQEIQLSLYGLCGVEIKDAPPGIFQDMYEAGFRSFFLEYEKEGNDLAIDHYLRVYRELKRYKISSGNLAGFLMIGTQDDDLETMFRHSFQLLQLCGSLIPKPYTPSFNTDEYKSYSKAGKLDLLSPHVFPLSEKNGISREEYKEFYQHTSFLNEKRLGQSFNFFDDHYCSIALKRSLGKKG
;
A
#
# COMPACT_ATOMS: atom_id res chain seq x y z
N MET A 1 4.29 9.08 11.21
CA MET A 1 3.10 9.85 10.81
C MET A 1 2.02 9.62 11.84
N ALA A 2 1.55 10.63 12.56
CA ALA A 2 0.37 10.46 13.41
C ALA A 2 -0.85 10.35 12.48
N VAL A 3 -1.41 9.14 12.35
CA VAL A 3 -2.72 8.93 11.72
C VAL A 3 -3.73 9.64 12.61
N ARG A 4 -4.13 10.86 12.25
CA ARG A 4 -5.31 11.47 12.85
C ARG A 4 -6.49 10.82 12.15
N ASP A 5 -7.19 9.97 12.89
CA ASP A 5 -8.37 9.23 12.45
C ASP A 5 -9.54 10.20 12.24
N LEU A 6 -9.50 10.97 11.14
CA LEU A 6 -10.63 11.75 10.65
C LEU A 6 -11.49 10.83 9.77
N ALA A 7 -11.93 9.70 10.34
CA ALA A 7 -12.71 8.71 9.61
C ALA A 7 -13.97 9.37 9.03
N LYS A 8 -13.97 9.63 7.73
CA LYS A 8 -15.22 9.86 7.00
C LYS A 8 -15.94 8.50 6.96
N GLN A 9 -17.18 8.48 7.45
CA GLN A 9 -18.03 7.32 7.26
C GLN A 9 -18.55 7.33 5.83
N LYS A 10 -18.32 6.24 5.08
CA LYS A 10 -19.02 5.98 3.82
C LYS A 10 -20.17 5.03 4.13
N ILE A 11 -21.37 5.36 3.71
CA ILE A 11 -22.54 4.48 3.86
C ILE A 11 -22.80 3.84 2.50
N ILE A 12 -22.77 2.51 2.44
CA ILE A 12 -23.09 1.72 1.24
C ILE A 12 -24.07 0.63 1.68
N ASP A 13 -25.24 0.58 1.04
CA ASP A 13 -26.29 -0.41 1.31
C ASP A 13 -26.65 -0.52 2.81
N ASN A 14 -26.82 0.64 3.47
CA ASN A 14 -27.06 0.80 4.92
C ASN A 14 -25.91 0.35 5.84
N THR A 15 -24.77 -0.08 5.31
CA THR A 15 -23.57 -0.38 6.09
C THR A 15 -22.64 0.83 6.13
N SER A 16 -22.24 1.22 7.36
CA SER A 16 -21.24 2.28 7.57
C SER A 16 -19.83 1.71 7.58
N TYR A 17 -18.97 2.27 6.74
CA TYR A 17 -17.55 1.95 6.62
C TYR A 17 -16.73 3.10 7.18
N LYS A 18 -15.86 2.80 8.14
CA LYS A 18 -14.77 3.72 8.51
C LYS A 18 -13.75 3.72 7.38
N ALA A 19 -13.74 4.76 6.56
CA ALA A 19 -12.66 4.95 5.60
C ALA A 19 -11.44 5.47 6.36
N ARG A 20 -10.32 4.73 6.30
CA ARG A 20 -9.03 5.30 6.69
C ARG A 20 -8.70 6.41 5.72
N THR A 21 -8.67 7.64 6.22
CA THR A 21 -8.25 8.79 5.43
C THR A 21 -6.74 8.95 5.55
N TYR A 22 -6.04 8.97 4.43
CA TYR A 22 -4.61 9.26 4.37
C TYR A 22 -4.39 10.66 3.77
N GLY A 23 -3.26 11.27 4.09
CA GLY A 23 -2.90 12.60 3.60
C GLY A 23 -3.25 13.73 4.55
N MET A 24 -3.23 14.95 4.02
CA MET A 24 -3.46 16.18 4.78
C MET A 24 -4.96 16.50 4.81
N PRO A 25 -5.53 16.81 5.99
CA PRO A 25 -6.89 17.31 6.10
C PRO A 25 -7.12 18.56 5.23
N MET A 26 -8.31 18.70 4.66
CA MET A 26 -8.60 19.79 3.70
C MET A 26 -8.49 21.18 4.34
N ASP A 27 -8.82 21.32 5.62
CA ASP A 27 -8.65 22.56 6.39
C ASP A 27 -7.18 22.92 6.61
N GLU A 28 -6.34 21.94 6.95
CA GLU A 28 -4.87 22.12 7.05
C GLU A 28 -4.28 22.49 5.68
N ALA A 29 -4.64 21.75 4.62
CA ALA A 29 -4.20 22.04 3.26
C ALA A 29 -4.63 23.44 2.80
N SER A 30 -5.88 23.83 3.10
CA SER A 30 -6.42 25.16 2.80
C SER A 30 -5.66 26.27 3.52
N LYS A 31 -5.32 26.06 4.80
CA LYS A 31 -4.53 27.01 5.59
C LYS A 31 -3.13 27.19 4.99
N ASN A 32 -2.44 26.09 4.68
CA ASN A 32 -1.09 26.14 4.10
C ASN A 32 -1.08 26.82 2.74
N LEU A 33 -2.03 26.48 1.87
CA LEU A 33 -2.15 27.08 0.55
C LEU A 33 -2.40 28.59 0.64
N ARG A 34 -3.31 29.05 1.52
CA ARG A 34 -3.56 30.50 1.74
C ARG A 34 -2.34 31.25 2.28
N LEU A 35 -1.47 30.61 3.05
CA LEU A 35 -0.22 31.23 3.50
C LEU A 35 0.73 31.42 2.34
N VAL A 36 0.89 30.39 1.52
CA VAL A 36 1.78 30.40 0.35
C VAL A 36 1.33 31.40 -0.70
N LEU A 37 0.02 31.51 -0.96
CA LEU A 37 -0.56 32.44 -1.93
C LEU A 37 -0.31 33.92 -1.62
N LYS A 38 0.15 34.27 -0.41
CA LYS A 38 0.59 35.64 -0.09
C LYS A 38 1.93 36.01 -0.71
N GLU A 39 2.74 35.01 -1.06
CA GLU A 39 4.12 35.16 -1.50
C GLU A 39 4.35 34.58 -2.89
N TRP A 40 3.53 33.60 -3.30
CA TRP A 40 3.68 32.89 -4.56
C TRP A 40 2.32 32.37 -5.05
N GLU A 41 1.99 32.68 -6.29
CA GLU A 41 0.75 32.23 -6.94
C GLU A 41 1.08 31.29 -8.11
N PRO A 42 0.53 30.06 -8.15
CA PRO A 42 0.72 29.17 -9.29
C PRO A 42 -0.13 29.61 -10.48
N ASP A 43 0.45 29.57 -11.68
CA ASP A 43 -0.27 29.69 -12.94
C ASP A 43 -0.89 28.34 -13.40
N HIS A 44 -0.33 27.23 -12.91
CA HIS A 44 -0.74 25.87 -13.24
C HIS A 44 -0.61 24.94 -12.03
N ILE A 45 -1.65 24.16 -11.76
CA ILE A 45 -1.67 23.07 -10.79
C ILE A 45 -1.78 21.72 -11.52
N VAL A 46 -0.88 20.80 -11.22
CA VAL A 46 -0.92 19.42 -11.72
C VAL A 46 -1.32 18.50 -10.58
N ILE A 47 -2.39 17.72 -10.77
CA ILE A 47 -2.89 16.75 -9.81
C ILE A 47 -2.65 15.35 -10.35
N ASN A 48 -1.80 14.59 -9.66
CA ASN A 48 -1.58 13.17 -9.97
C ASN A 48 -2.56 12.28 -9.20
N THR A 49 -3.09 11.27 -9.87
CA THR A 49 -3.89 10.20 -9.25
C THR A 49 -3.07 8.91 -9.27
N LEU A 50 -3.18 8.08 -8.22
CA LEU A 50 -2.54 6.75 -8.21
C LEU A 50 -3.50 5.63 -8.61
N THR A 51 -4.81 5.85 -8.47
CA THR A 51 -5.87 4.90 -8.83
C THR A 51 -7.07 5.66 -9.38
N SER A 52 -7.94 4.96 -10.11
CA SER A 52 -9.13 5.57 -10.71
C SER A 52 -10.21 5.92 -9.68
N TYR A 53 -10.39 5.09 -8.64
CA TYR A 53 -11.45 5.25 -7.65
C TYR A 53 -11.17 6.33 -6.59
N TRP A 54 -10.02 7.01 -6.63
CA TRP A 54 -9.71 8.18 -5.77
C TRP A 54 -10.24 9.51 -6.32
N TYR A 55 -11.00 9.48 -7.42
CA TYR A 55 -11.54 10.69 -8.06
C TYR A 55 -12.47 11.53 -7.19
N GLU A 56 -13.09 10.94 -6.15
CA GLU A 56 -14.04 11.64 -5.27
C GLU A 56 -13.42 12.91 -4.66
N THR A 57 -12.15 12.85 -4.25
CA THR A 57 -11.42 14.02 -3.71
C THR A 57 -11.33 15.15 -4.72
N LEU A 58 -11.19 14.83 -6.02
CA LEU A 58 -11.07 15.82 -7.10
C LEU A 58 -12.34 16.64 -7.27
N ARG A 59 -13.52 16.04 -7.04
CA ARG A 59 -14.82 16.73 -7.11
C ARG A 59 -14.92 17.89 -6.13
N THR A 60 -14.22 17.79 -5.00
CA THR A 60 -14.15 18.87 -4.01
C THR A 60 -12.94 19.79 -4.20
N LEU A 61 -11.78 19.21 -4.54
CA LEU A 61 -10.53 19.93 -4.61
C LEU A 61 -10.49 20.91 -5.78
N ILE A 62 -10.94 20.50 -6.97
CA ILE A 62 -10.84 21.34 -8.17
C ILE A 62 -11.70 22.60 -8.08
N PRO A 63 -12.99 22.54 -7.70
CA PRO A 63 -13.79 23.74 -7.49
C PRO A 63 -13.22 24.65 -6.40
N TYR A 64 -12.67 24.06 -5.32
CA TYR A 64 -12.01 24.81 -4.27
C TYR A 64 -10.80 25.59 -4.79
N LEU A 65 -9.90 24.93 -5.53
CA LEU A 65 -8.71 25.57 -6.12
C LEU A 65 -9.09 26.70 -7.09
N LYS A 66 -10.09 26.49 -7.95
CA LYS A 66 -10.58 27.53 -8.88
C LYS A 66 -11.23 28.72 -8.17
N THR A 67 -11.86 28.48 -7.01
CA THR A 67 -12.42 29.55 -6.18
C THR A 67 -11.30 30.34 -5.50
N LEU A 68 -10.26 29.64 -5.03
CA LEU A 68 -9.15 30.23 -4.31
C LEU A 68 -8.18 31.00 -5.23
N ILE A 69 -7.99 30.50 -6.46
CA ILE A 69 -7.05 31.03 -7.44
C ILE A 69 -7.80 31.18 -8.78
N PRO A 70 -8.55 32.28 -8.98
CA PRO A 70 -9.36 32.46 -10.18
C PRO A 70 -8.50 32.41 -11.46
N GLY A 71 -8.90 31.58 -12.41
CA GLY A 71 -8.22 31.45 -13.71
C GLY A 71 -7.04 30.44 -13.73
N VAL A 72 -6.69 29.83 -12.59
CA VAL A 72 -5.63 28.81 -12.55
C VAL A 72 -5.91 27.65 -13.51
N LYS A 73 -4.89 27.22 -14.26
CA LYS A 73 -4.96 26.02 -15.09
C LYS A 73 -4.81 24.80 -14.21
N ILE A 74 -5.64 23.79 -14.41
CA ILE A 74 -5.54 22.53 -13.65
C ILE A 74 -5.41 21.35 -14.62
N SER A 75 -4.35 20.57 -14.48
CA SER A 75 -4.18 19.28 -15.18
C SER A 75 -4.41 18.11 -14.25
N ILE A 76 -5.08 17.05 -14.73
CA ILE A 76 -5.10 15.75 -14.06
C ILE A 76 -4.21 14.78 -14.84
N ILE A 77 -3.34 14.07 -14.13
CA ILE A 77 -2.48 13.02 -14.67
C ILE A 77 -2.65 11.70 -13.88
N GLY A 78 -2.16 10.60 -14.44
CA GLY A 78 -2.17 9.29 -13.80
C GLY A 78 -3.34 8.39 -14.22
N PRO A 79 -3.49 7.20 -13.60
CA PRO A 79 -4.41 6.16 -14.04
C PRO A 79 -5.87 6.62 -14.19
N TYR A 80 -6.35 7.55 -13.36
CA TYR A 80 -7.73 8.02 -13.49
C TYR A 80 -7.98 8.74 -14.83
N ALA A 81 -7.10 9.66 -15.22
CA ALA A 81 -7.26 10.38 -16.49
C ALA A 81 -7.03 9.48 -17.71
N ALA A 82 -6.12 8.50 -17.60
CA ALA A 82 -5.76 7.60 -18.68
C ALA A 82 -6.74 6.44 -18.89
N ILE A 83 -7.27 5.86 -17.80
CA ILE A 83 -8.15 4.69 -17.85
C ILE A 83 -9.62 5.11 -17.90
N GLU A 84 -10.00 6.12 -17.11
CA GLU A 84 -11.39 6.56 -16.96
C GLU A 84 -11.62 7.92 -17.63
N THR A 85 -11.07 8.10 -18.84
CA THR A 85 -11.01 9.40 -19.54
C THR A 85 -12.36 10.10 -19.64
N GLU A 86 -13.42 9.40 -20.07
CA GLU A 86 -14.76 9.99 -20.20
C GLU A 86 -15.33 10.47 -18.86
N HIS A 87 -15.06 9.72 -17.79
CA HIS A 87 -15.47 10.10 -16.44
C HIS A 87 -14.62 11.28 -15.93
N ALA A 88 -13.32 11.28 -16.20
CA ALA A 88 -12.40 12.35 -15.84
C ALA A 88 -12.73 13.70 -16.52
N GLN A 89 -13.23 13.68 -17.76
CA GLN A 89 -13.66 14.90 -18.48
C GLN A 89 -14.72 15.71 -17.72
N ARG A 90 -15.56 15.03 -16.92
CA ARG A 90 -16.66 15.64 -16.18
C ARG A 90 -16.22 16.30 -14.87
N ILE A 91 -14.98 16.09 -14.42
CA ILE A 91 -14.46 16.65 -13.17
C ILE A 91 -14.16 18.15 -13.28
N GLY A 92 -14.05 18.69 -14.49
CA GLY A 92 -13.86 20.12 -14.72
C GLY A 92 -12.41 20.59 -14.53
N ALA A 93 -11.42 19.73 -14.74
CA ALA A 93 -10.03 20.14 -14.95
C ALA A 93 -9.90 20.91 -16.28
N THR A 94 -8.84 21.72 -16.42
CA THR A 94 -8.54 22.44 -17.66
C THR A 94 -7.95 21.50 -18.71
N PHE A 95 -7.08 20.58 -18.29
CA PHE A 95 -6.46 19.58 -19.17
C PHE A 95 -6.49 18.19 -18.53
N LEU A 96 -6.56 17.17 -19.37
CA LEU A 96 -6.38 15.77 -18.99
C LEU A 96 -5.21 15.20 -19.76
N VAL A 97 -4.29 14.53 -19.07
CA VAL A 97 -3.27 13.70 -19.71
C VAL A 97 -3.81 12.28 -19.73
N THR A 98 -4.25 11.85 -20.92
CA THR A 98 -4.92 10.57 -21.14
C THR A 98 -3.95 9.42 -21.43
N ASP A 99 -2.66 9.72 -21.54
CA ASP A 99 -1.60 8.74 -21.73
C ASP A 99 -0.80 8.56 -20.43
N PHE A 100 -0.20 7.38 -20.30
CA PHE A 100 0.83 7.16 -19.28
C PHE A 100 2.12 7.84 -19.72
N ILE A 101 2.60 8.78 -18.90
CA ILE A 101 3.85 9.48 -19.16
C ILE A 101 5.02 8.53 -18.87
N ASP A 102 5.86 8.27 -19.87
CA ASP A 102 7.11 7.54 -19.67
C ASP A 102 8.16 8.46 -19.01
N LEU A 103 8.48 8.15 -17.76
CA LEU A 103 9.48 8.86 -16.96
C LEU A 103 10.73 8.01 -16.67
N LYS A 104 10.97 6.95 -17.46
CA LYS A 104 12.09 6.02 -17.24
C LYS A 104 13.46 6.68 -17.16
N SER A 105 13.71 7.68 -18.00
CA SER A 105 14.99 8.39 -18.04
C SER A 105 15.09 9.53 -17.03
N CYS A 106 14.05 9.76 -16.23
CA CYS A 106 14.00 10.87 -15.29
C CYS A 106 14.33 10.41 -13.87
N LEU A 107 15.25 11.11 -13.22
CA LEU A 107 15.45 10.98 -11.78
C LEU A 107 14.43 11.85 -11.03
N PRO A 108 13.93 11.38 -9.88
CA PRO A 108 13.08 12.20 -9.03
C PRO A 108 13.86 13.38 -8.45
N ASP A 109 13.35 14.60 -8.63
CA ASP A 109 13.89 15.80 -7.99
C ASP A 109 13.35 15.91 -6.55
N PHE A 110 14.16 15.48 -5.57
CA PHE A 110 13.84 15.65 -4.16
C PHE A 110 14.17 17.05 -3.61
N GLU A 111 14.98 17.85 -4.32
CA GLU A 111 15.36 19.20 -3.88
C GLU A 111 14.13 20.13 -3.84
N ILE A 112 13.11 19.85 -4.67
CA ILE A 112 11.84 20.57 -4.66
C ILE A 112 11.20 20.63 -3.26
N TYR A 113 11.37 19.60 -2.43
CA TYR A 113 10.80 19.55 -1.07
C TYR A 113 11.53 20.43 -0.06
N TYR A 114 12.75 20.89 -0.37
CA TYR A 114 13.55 21.75 0.50
C TYR A 114 13.35 23.23 0.20
N LYS A 115 12.69 23.56 -0.93
CA LYS A 115 12.34 24.94 -1.28
C LYS A 115 11.35 25.52 -0.27
N ALA A 116 11.50 26.80 0.08
CA ALA A 116 10.71 27.47 1.11
C ALA A 116 9.20 27.36 0.88
N ILE A 117 8.74 27.54 -0.36
CA ILE A 117 7.32 27.42 -0.72
C ILE A 117 6.79 26.00 -0.49
N THR A 118 7.50 24.98 -0.97
CA THR A 118 7.09 23.58 -0.79
C THR A 118 7.07 23.17 0.68
N ARG A 119 8.05 23.63 1.48
CA ARG A 119 8.08 23.39 2.92
C ARG A 119 6.83 23.98 3.60
N LYS A 120 6.45 25.22 3.27
CA LYS A 120 5.21 25.84 3.78
C LYS A 120 3.97 25.05 3.37
N LEU A 121 3.88 24.57 2.12
CA LEU A 121 2.78 23.72 1.65
C LEU A 121 2.68 22.42 2.46
N ASN A 122 3.82 21.85 2.85
CA ASN A 122 3.90 20.57 3.57
C ASN A 122 4.03 20.71 5.10
N SER A 123 3.54 21.81 5.69
CA SER A 123 3.61 22.05 7.15
C SER A 123 5.04 21.94 7.71
N GLU A 124 6.02 22.45 6.97
CA GLU A 124 7.47 22.41 7.25
C GLU A 124 8.09 21.00 7.32
N LYS A 125 7.33 19.96 6.97
CA LYS A 125 7.81 18.57 7.00
C LYS A 125 8.66 18.29 5.77
N LEU A 126 9.77 17.60 6.00
CA LEU A 126 10.63 17.07 4.95
C LEU A 126 10.28 15.61 4.65
N PRO A 127 10.56 15.11 3.43
CA PRO A 127 10.40 13.70 3.10
C PRO A 127 11.21 12.82 4.05
N GLN A 128 10.56 11.82 4.63
CA GLN A 128 11.22 10.80 5.45
C GLN A 128 11.59 9.56 4.63
N PHE A 129 10.83 9.32 3.56
CA PHE A 129 10.98 8.16 2.68
C PHE A 129 11.28 8.61 1.26
N GLY A 130 12.08 7.83 0.56
CA GLY A 130 12.33 7.95 -0.87
C GLY A 130 11.86 6.71 -1.60
N GLY A 131 11.28 6.88 -2.79
CA GLY A 131 10.93 5.76 -3.66
C GLY A 131 12.06 5.46 -4.64
N VAL A 132 12.36 4.18 -4.86
CA VAL A 132 13.18 3.70 -5.98
C VAL A 132 12.37 2.70 -6.81
N LYS A 133 12.60 2.64 -8.12
CA LYS A 133 11.89 1.72 -9.02
C LYS A 133 12.87 0.80 -9.75
N PHE A 134 12.67 -0.52 -9.64
CA PHE A 134 13.58 -1.55 -10.15
C PHE A 134 13.38 -1.84 -11.65
N SER A 135 12.13 -1.93 -12.09
CA SER A 135 11.71 -2.32 -13.44
C SER A 135 12.18 -1.40 -14.58
N LEU A 136 12.83 -0.28 -14.27
CA LEU A 136 13.23 0.70 -15.27
C LEU A 136 14.74 0.79 -15.47
N ASP A 137 15.55 0.25 -14.55
CA ASP A 137 16.98 0.54 -14.52
C ASP A 137 17.85 -0.71 -14.34
N PRO A 138 18.95 -0.85 -15.12
CA PRO A 138 20.06 -1.69 -14.68
C PRO A 138 20.61 -1.13 -13.35
N VAL A 139 21.32 -1.95 -12.57
CA VAL A 139 21.80 -1.57 -11.23
C VAL A 139 22.50 -0.19 -11.15
N PRO A 140 23.27 0.29 -12.15
CA PRO A 140 23.79 1.66 -12.15
C PRO A 140 22.72 2.75 -11.96
N GLY A 141 21.56 2.64 -12.62
CA GLY A 141 20.46 3.62 -12.46
C GLY A 141 19.83 3.56 -11.07
N LEU A 142 19.69 2.37 -10.48
CA LEU A 142 19.23 2.22 -9.09
C LEU A 142 20.18 2.88 -8.10
N LEU A 143 21.49 2.74 -8.31
CA LEU A 143 22.49 3.42 -7.48
C LEU A 143 22.45 4.94 -7.66
N GLU A 144 22.15 5.43 -8.86
CA GLU A 144 21.95 6.86 -9.10
C GLU A 144 20.73 7.39 -8.33
N GLN A 145 19.60 6.69 -8.37
CA GLN A 145 18.43 7.00 -7.55
C GLN A 145 18.77 7.01 -6.05
N VAL A 146 19.50 6.00 -5.56
CA VAL A 146 19.98 5.95 -4.16
C VAL A 146 20.88 7.14 -3.82
N ASN A 147 21.76 7.55 -4.73
CA ASN A 147 22.62 8.71 -4.54
C ASN A 147 21.84 10.02 -4.46
N VAL A 148 20.74 10.17 -5.21
CA VAL A 148 19.81 11.30 -5.04
C VAL A 148 19.23 11.31 -3.62
N LEU A 149 18.74 10.16 -3.13
CA LEU A 149 18.16 10.06 -1.77
C LEU A 149 19.19 10.39 -0.69
N LYS A 150 20.41 9.85 -0.82
CA LYS A 150 21.51 10.09 0.11
C LYS A 150 21.92 11.57 0.17
N ARG A 151 22.00 12.25 -0.98
CA ARG A 151 22.27 13.70 -1.05
C ARG A 151 21.23 14.52 -0.30
N ASN A 152 20.00 14.02 -0.21
CA ASN A 152 18.90 14.64 0.52
C ASN A 152 18.76 14.11 1.98
N ASN A 153 19.70 13.31 2.47
CA ASN A 153 19.68 12.69 3.80
C ASN A 153 18.43 11.81 4.06
N ILE A 154 17.91 11.18 3.00
CA ILE A 154 16.82 10.21 3.08
C ILE A 154 17.42 8.80 3.17
N LYS A 155 17.14 8.10 4.27
CA LYS A 155 17.69 6.76 4.55
C LYS A 155 16.66 5.64 4.46
N ASP A 156 15.38 5.98 4.60
CA ASP A 156 14.29 5.04 4.45
C ASP A 156 13.85 5.00 2.99
N VAL A 157 14.02 3.84 2.35
CA VAL A 157 13.84 3.67 0.91
C VAL A 157 12.78 2.61 0.67
N VAL A 158 11.73 3.00 -0.06
CA VAL A 158 10.67 2.11 -0.50
C VAL A 158 10.95 1.70 -1.94
N ILE A 159 10.94 0.39 -2.19
CA ILE A 159 11.08 -0.17 -3.52
C ILE A 159 9.68 -0.29 -4.14
N PHE A 160 9.41 0.57 -5.13
CA PHE A 160 8.17 0.63 -5.89
C PHE A 160 8.18 -0.38 -7.04
N GLU A 161 8.27 -1.66 -6.68
CA GLU A 161 8.21 -2.76 -7.64
C GLU A 161 7.09 -3.72 -7.29
N GLY A 162 6.44 -4.26 -8.33
CA GLY A 162 5.40 -5.27 -8.16
C GLY A 162 6.01 -6.58 -7.68
N ASN A 163 7.04 -7.05 -8.40
CA ASN A 163 7.74 -8.31 -8.12
C ASN A 163 9.27 -8.10 -8.06
N LEU A 164 9.86 -8.39 -6.90
CA LEU A 164 11.30 -8.21 -6.66
C LEU A 164 12.18 -9.33 -7.23
N PHE A 165 11.58 -10.48 -7.55
CA PHE A 165 12.29 -11.69 -7.98
C PHE A 165 12.13 -12.00 -9.47
N VAL A 166 11.70 -11.03 -10.26
CA VAL A 166 11.77 -11.10 -11.73
C VAL A 166 13.17 -11.55 -12.16
N ASN A 167 13.24 -12.47 -13.13
CA ASN A 167 14.49 -13.09 -13.58
C ASN A 167 15.30 -13.69 -12.40
N ASN A 168 14.66 -14.47 -11.53
CA ASN A 168 15.31 -15.13 -10.38
C ASN A 168 16.01 -14.14 -9.42
N GLY A 169 15.50 -12.91 -9.35
CA GLY A 169 15.99 -11.83 -8.50
C GLY A 169 17.42 -11.35 -8.83
N GLU A 170 17.90 -11.53 -10.06
CA GLU A 170 19.27 -11.13 -10.45
C GLU A 170 19.55 -9.65 -10.18
N ILE A 171 18.64 -8.75 -10.56
CA ILE A 171 18.77 -7.31 -10.32
C ILE A 171 18.85 -7.01 -8.83
N LEU A 172 17.99 -7.64 -8.01
CA LEU A 172 18.01 -7.45 -6.56
C LEU A 172 19.32 -7.94 -5.94
N LYS A 173 19.81 -9.12 -6.34
CA LYS A 173 21.09 -9.68 -5.86
C LYS A 173 22.25 -8.77 -6.21
N GLU A 174 22.30 -8.27 -7.44
CA GLU A 174 23.34 -7.35 -7.88
C GLU A 174 23.26 -6.01 -7.16
N PHE A 175 22.06 -5.46 -6.97
CA PHE A 175 21.84 -4.24 -6.20
C PHE A 175 22.31 -4.40 -4.75
N ILE A 176 21.93 -5.49 -4.08
CA ILE A 176 22.40 -5.82 -2.71
C ILE A 176 23.93 -5.91 -2.67
N ARG A 177 24.55 -6.56 -3.65
CA ARG A 177 26.01 -6.68 -3.75
C ARG A 177 26.67 -5.31 -3.87
N GLU A 178 26.14 -4.42 -4.71
CA GLU A 178 26.69 -3.07 -4.88
C GLU A 178 26.48 -2.19 -3.63
N LEU A 179 25.33 -2.29 -2.94
CA LEU A 179 25.13 -1.62 -1.66
C LEU A 179 26.17 -2.04 -0.62
N LYS A 180 26.40 -3.37 -0.48
CA LYS A 180 27.41 -3.92 0.43
C LYS A 180 28.82 -3.46 0.05
N LYS A 181 29.18 -3.51 -1.23
CA LYS A 181 30.50 -3.11 -1.76
C LYS A 181 30.79 -1.63 -1.54
N GLN A 182 29.79 -0.77 -1.64
CA GLN A 182 29.93 0.68 -1.44
C GLN A 182 29.66 1.11 0.00
N GLU A 183 29.47 0.15 0.91
CA GLU A 183 29.15 0.37 2.33
C GLU A 183 27.94 1.31 2.53
N ILE A 184 26.97 1.24 1.61
CA ILE A 184 25.77 2.07 1.65
C ILE A 184 24.79 1.46 2.66
N GLN A 185 24.50 2.23 3.70
CA GLN A 185 23.54 1.84 4.75
C GLN A 185 22.20 2.52 4.54
N LEU A 186 21.16 1.72 4.27
CA LEU A 186 19.77 2.15 4.10
C LEU A 186 18.83 1.28 4.94
N SER A 187 17.62 1.80 5.15
CA SER A 187 16.47 1.01 5.58
C SER A 187 15.58 0.76 4.37
N LEU A 188 15.53 -0.49 3.91
CA LEU A 188 14.80 -0.87 2.69
C LEU A 188 13.42 -1.46 3.05
N TYR A 189 12.42 -1.10 2.26
CA TYR A 189 11.03 -1.52 2.41
C TYR A 189 10.45 -1.90 1.04
N GLY A 190 9.68 -2.97 0.96
CA GLY A 190 8.86 -3.25 -0.23
C GLY A 190 7.57 -2.42 -0.19
N LEU A 191 7.13 -1.93 -1.35
CA LEU A 191 5.81 -1.30 -1.47
C LEU A 191 4.68 -2.34 -1.36
N CYS A 192 4.88 -3.49 -2.00
CA CYS A 192 3.90 -4.57 -2.14
C CYS A 192 4.33 -5.81 -1.33
N GLY A 193 3.49 -6.85 -1.38
CA GLY A 193 3.87 -8.16 -0.90
C GLY A 193 5.03 -8.73 -1.70
N VAL A 194 5.92 -9.42 -1.03
CA VAL A 194 7.08 -10.09 -1.62
C VAL A 194 6.65 -11.47 -2.08
N GLU A 195 6.84 -11.80 -3.36
CA GLU A 195 6.46 -13.08 -3.97
C GLU A 195 7.32 -14.21 -3.42
N ILE A 196 6.80 -14.93 -2.44
CA ILE A 196 7.61 -15.93 -1.74
C ILE A 196 7.89 -17.16 -2.59
N LYS A 197 7.03 -17.51 -3.55
CA LYS A 197 7.19 -18.69 -4.42
C LYS A 197 8.45 -18.61 -5.27
N ASP A 198 8.65 -17.46 -5.93
CA ASP A 198 9.73 -17.21 -6.88
C ASP A 198 11.04 -16.77 -6.20
N ALA A 199 11.03 -16.64 -4.88
CA ALA A 199 12.18 -16.21 -4.10
C ALA A 199 13.36 -17.20 -4.20
N PRO A 200 14.55 -16.76 -4.66
CA PRO A 200 15.74 -17.60 -4.68
C PRO A 200 16.16 -18.05 -3.27
N PRO A 201 16.73 -19.26 -3.09
CA PRO A 201 17.20 -19.70 -1.79
C PRO A 201 18.22 -18.74 -1.17
N GLY A 202 18.03 -18.41 0.11
CA GLY A 202 18.92 -17.52 0.88
C GLY A 202 18.69 -16.02 0.67
N ILE A 203 17.82 -15.63 -0.27
CA ILE A 203 17.64 -14.22 -0.63
C ILE A 203 17.11 -13.37 0.54
N PHE A 204 16.29 -13.93 1.42
CA PHE A 204 15.71 -13.15 2.52
C PHE A 204 16.76 -12.79 3.57
N GLN A 205 17.73 -13.68 3.78
CA GLN A 205 18.93 -13.37 4.57
C GLN A 205 19.70 -12.21 3.91
N ASP A 206 19.96 -12.29 2.60
CA ASP A 206 20.71 -11.25 1.88
C ASP A 206 19.99 -9.90 1.95
N MET A 207 18.67 -9.89 1.78
CA MET A 207 17.81 -8.72 1.94
C MET A 207 17.93 -8.13 3.34
N TYR A 208 17.81 -8.94 4.39
CA TYR A 208 17.91 -8.46 5.78
C TYR A 208 19.27 -7.77 6.03
N GLU A 209 20.35 -8.44 5.63
CA GLU A 209 21.72 -7.92 5.78
C GLU A 209 21.96 -6.65 4.95
N ALA A 210 21.31 -6.52 3.79
CA ALA A 210 21.41 -5.35 2.93
C ALA A 210 20.64 -4.13 3.43
N GLY A 211 19.80 -4.29 4.46
CA GLY A 211 19.05 -3.17 5.03
C GLY A 211 17.53 -3.33 5.01
N PHE A 212 16.97 -4.43 4.51
CA PHE A 212 15.52 -4.63 4.55
C PHE A 212 15.03 -4.69 5.99
N ARG A 213 13.96 -3.95 6.28
CA ARG A 213 13.38 -3.82 7.62
C ARG A 213 12.02 -4.48 7.77
N SER A 214 11.31 -4.68 6.68
CA SER A 214 9.98 -5.31 6.68
C SER A 214 9.86 -6.35 5.57
N PHE A 215 9.26 -7.49 5.90
CA PHE A 215 8.98 -8.61 5.03
C PHE A 215 7.48 -8.90 5.08
N PHE A 216 6.74 -8.26 4.17
CA PHE A 216 5.33 -8.55 3.97
C PHE A 216 5.23 -9.56 2.85
N LEU A 217 4.87 -10.79 3.18
CA LEU A 217 4.87 -11.93 2.27
C LEU A 217 3.56 -11.95 1.50
N GLU A 218 3.60 -12.05 0.18
CA GLU A 218 2.39 -12.10 -0.64
C GLU A 218 1.55 -13.35 -0.31
N TYR A 219 0.23 -13.29 -0.57
CA TYR A 219 -0.67 -14.40 -0.30
C TYR A 219 -0.49 -15.52 -1.34
N GLU A 220 0.12 -16.62 -0.93
CA GLU A 220 0.49 -17.73 -1.80
C GLU A 220 -0.29 -18.99 -1.45
N LYS A 221 -0.92 -19.61 -2.46
CA LYS A 221 -1.77 -20.80 -2.30
C LYS A 221 -1.29 -21.95 -3.18
N GLU A 222 -1.50 -23.17 -2.71
CA GLU A 222 -1.47 -24.41 -3.49
C GLU A 222 -2.89 -24.98 -3.57
N GLY A 223 -3.56 -24.70 -4.70
CA GLY A 223 -5.00 -24.94 -4.81
C GLY A 223 -5.79 -24.02 -3.87
N ASN A 224 -6.57 -24.60 -2.96
CA ASN A 224 -7.37 -23.87 -1.99
C ASN A 224 -6.65 -23.62 -0.67
N ASP A 225 -5.53 -24.30 -0.42
CA ASP A 225 -4.80 -24.19 0.84
C ASP A 225 -3.60 -23.25 0.72
N LEU A 226 -3.18 -22.70 1.85
CA LEU A 226 -1.97 -21.90 1.96
C LEU A 226 -0.74 -22.75 1.59
N ALA A 227 0.18 -22.19 0.79
CA ALA A 227 1.42 -22.88 0.40
C ALA A 227 2.45 -22.89 1.56
N ILE A 228 2.17 -23.66 2.61
CA ILE A 228 2.91 -23.66 3.89
C ILE A 228 4.42 -23.79 3.70
N ASP A 229 4.86 -24.62 2.76
CA ASP A 229 6.28 -24.87 2.52
C ASP A 229 7.04 -23.63 2.02
N HIS A 230 6.39 -22.77 1.23
CA HIS A 230 6.97 -21.50 0.80
C HIS A 230 7.18 -20.55 1.99
N TYR A 231 6.19 -20.42 2.87
CA TYR A 231 6.31 -19.60 4.07
C TYR A 231 7.36 -20.16 5.05
N LEU A 232 7.41 -21.48 5.23
CA LEU A 232 8.41 -22.14 6.08
C LEU A 232 9.83 -21.91 5.58
N ARG A 233 10.05 -21.86 4.26
CA ARG A 233 11.35 -21.49 3.67
C ARG A 233 11.78 -20.10 4.13
N VAL A 234 10.91 -19.09 3.96
CA VAL A 234 11.19 -17.71 4.40
C VAL A 234 11.47 -17.66 5.90
N TYR A 235 10.62 -18.31 6.71
CA TYR A 235 10.82 -18.38 8.16
C TYR A 235 12.18 -18.99 8.53
N ARG A 236 12.61 -20.07 7.87
CA ARG A 236 13.91 -20.71 8.15
C ARG A 236 15.09 -19.79 7.86
N GLU A 237 15.01 -18.98 6.80
CA GLU A 237 16.04 -17.99 6.47
C GLU A 237 16.07 -16.83 7.48
N LEU A 238 14.89 -16.41 7.95
CA LEU A 238 14.76 -15.23 8.79
C LEU A 238 14.79 -15.48 10.31
N LYS A 239 14.49 -16.70 10.80
CA LYS A 239 14.31 -17.01 12.24
C LYS A 239 15.49 -16.66 13.14
N ARG A 240 16.70 -16.62 12.59
CA ARG A 240 17.92 -16.28 13.33
C ARG A 240 18.08 -14.78 13.56
N TYR A 241 17.34 -13.97 12.80
CA TYR A 241 17.32 -12.53 12.92
C TYR A 241 16.18 -12.10 13.84
N LYS A 242 16.46 -11.09 14.67
CA LYS A 242 15.45 -10.50 15.55
C LYS A 242 14.62 -9.48 14.76
N ILE A 243 13.71 -9.98 13.92
CA ILE A 243 12.75 -9.12 13.22
C ILE A 243 11.70 -8.65 14.22
N SER A 244 11.52 -7.34 14.32
CA SER A 244 10.50 -6.75 15.18
C SER A 244 9.11 -7.30 14.86
N SER A 245 8.30 -7.49 15.90
CA SER A 245 6.90 -7.87 15.75
C SER A 245 6.17 -6.88 14.83
N GLY A 246 5.52 -7.39 13.79
CA GLY A 246 4.85 -6.57 12.75
C GLY A 246 5.72 -6.22 11.54
N ASN A 247 7.03 -6.51 11.56
CA ASN A 247 7.90 -6.38 10.39
C ASN A 247 8.08 -7.70 9.61
N LEU A 248 7.46 -8.79 10.08
CA LEU A 248 7.22 -10.00 9.32
C LEU A 248 5.72 -10.25 9.37
N ALA A 249 5.06 -10.29 8.21
CA ALA A 249 3.63 -10.53 8.14
C ALA A 249 3.27 -11.22 6.83
N GLY A 250 2.27 -12.09 6.86
CA GLY A 250 1.67 -12.63 5.64
C GLY A 250 0.47 -11.80 5.20
N PHE A 251 0.40 -11.47 3.92
CA PHE A 251 -0.83 -10.98 3.34
C PHE A 251 -1.86 -12.11 3.23
N LEU A 252 -3.12 -11.76 3.45
CA LEU A 252 -4.27 -12.60 3.17
C LEU A 252 -5.17 -11.82 2.21
N MET A 253 -5.29 -12.27 0.96
CA MET A 253 -6.23 -11.65 0.02
C MET A 253 -7.66 -11.94 0.48
N ILE A 254 -8.50 -10.91 0.51
CA ILE A 254 -9.91 -10.99 0.90
C ILE A 254 -10.79 -10.17 -0.04
N GLY A 255 -12.09 -10.40 -0.05
CA GLY A 255 -13.04 -9.76 -0.96
C GLY A 255 -12.97 -10.31 -2.39
N THR A 256 -12.49 -11.54 -2.58
CA THR A 256 -12.50 -12.20 -3.90
C THR A 256 -13.81 -12.97 -4.10
N GLN A 257 -14.12 -13.35 -5.35
CA GLN A 257 -15.27 -14.20 -5.65
C GLN A 257 -15.09 -15.66 -5.21
N ASP A 258 -13.86 -16.05 -4.89
CA ASP A 258 -13.49 -17.43 -4.51
C ASP A 258 -13.27 -17.54 -2.98
N ASP A 259 -13.56 -16.48 -2.23
CA ASP A 259 -13.38 -16.48 -0.79
C ASP A 259 -14.40 -17.40 -0.11
N ASP A 260 -13.91 -18.07 0.94
CA ASP A 260 -14.68 -18.91 1.86
C ASP A 260 -14.23 -18.56 3.28
N LEU A 261 -15.18 -18.26 4.17
CA LEU A 261 -14.88 -17.77 5.53
C LEU A 261 -14.05 -18.78 6.31
N GLU A 262 -14.38 -20.07 6.26
CA GLU A 262 -13.66 -21.10 7.00
C GLU A 262 -12.19 -21.17 6.56
N THR A 263 -11.96 -21.18 5.24
CA THR A 263 -10.62 -21.16 4.65
C THR A 263 -9.85 -19.88 5.00
N MET A 264 -10.50 -18.72 4.96
CA MET A 264 -9.89 -17.45 5.37
C MET A 264 -9.44 -17.45 6.84
N PHE A 265 -10.26 -17.97 7.76
CA PHE A 265 -9.88 -18.11 9.17
C PHE A 265 -8.74 -19.12 9.34
N ARG A 266 -8.81 -20.28 8.67
CA ARG A 266 -7.73 -21.29 8.68
C ARG A 266 -6.40 -20.67 8.25
N HIS A 267 -6.38 -19.95 7.13
CA HIS A 267 -5.18 -19.29 6.63
C HIS A 267 -4.70 -18.17 7.55
N SER A 268 -5.61 -17.42 8.17
CA SER A 268 -5.25 -16.41 9.16
C SER A 268 -4.45 -17.00 10.31
N PHE A 269 -4.90 -18.13 10.87
CA PHE A 269 -4.19 -18.80 11.95
C PHE A 269 -2.83 -19.36 11.52
N GLN A 270 -2.75 -19.93 10.31
CA GLN A 270 -1.48 -20.42 9.75
C GLN A 270 -0.48 -19.27 9.54
N LEU A 271 -0.91 -18.14 8.97
CA LEU A 271 -0.06 -16.96 8.79
C LEU A 271 0.39 -16.37 10.13
N LEU A 272 -0.48 -16.32 11.14
CA LEU A 272 -0.09 -15.89 12.49
C LEU A 272 0.96 -16.82 13.10
N GLN A 273 0.83 -18.12 12.92
CA GLN A 273 1.80 -19.09 13.41
C GLN A 273 3.16 -18.94 12.70
N LEU A 274 3.16 -18.71 11.38
CA LEU A 274 4.36 -18.67 10.56
C LEU A 274 5.07 -17.32 10.59
N CYS A 275 4.31 -16.23 10.53
CA CYS A 275 4.84 -14.86 10.40
C CYS A 275 4.74 -14.08 11.71
N GLY A 276 3.94 -14.54 12.67
CA GLY A 276 3.66 -13.78 13.90
C GLY A 276 2.75 -12.58 13.68
N SER A 277 2.25 -12.33 12.46
CA SER A 277 1.33 -11.25 12.11
C SER A 277 0.69 -11.55 10.76
N LEU A 278 -0.51 -11.01 10.51
CA LEU A 278 -1.19 -11.10 9.22
C LEU A 278 -1.67 -9.73 8.77
N ILE A 279 -1.77 -9.49 7.46
CA ILE A 279 -2.33 -8.25 6.91
C ILE A 279 -3.45 -8.63 5.94
N PRO A 280 -4.72 -8.32 6.25
CA PRO A 280 -5.79 -8.47 5.27
C PRO A 280 -5.57 -7.49 4.12
N LYS A 281 -5.55 -8.01 2.90
CA LYS A 281 -5.35 -7.27 1.65
C LYS A 281 -6.65 -7.36 0.84
N PRO A 282 -7.53 -6.34 0.91
CA PRO A 282 -8.77 -6.39 0.16
C PRO A 282 -8.51 -6.31 -1.33
N TYR A 283 -9.21 -7.15 -2.07
CA TYR A 283 -9.12 -7.26 -3.51
C TYR A 283 -9.77 -6.07 -4.20
N THR A 284 -9.19 -5.68 -5.34
CA THR A 284 -9.78 -4.72 -6.27
C THR A 284 -9.60 -5.27 -7.68
N PRO A 285 -10.68 -5.34 -8.49
CA PRO A 285 -10.56 -5.73 -9.89
C PRO A 285 -9.56 -4.86 -10.65
N SER A 286 -8.72 -5.49 -11.47
CA SER A 286 -7.80 -4.77 -12.37
C SER A 286 -8.57 -4.11 -13.50
N PHE A 287 -8.10 -2.96 -13.99
CA PHE A 287 -8.84 -2.14 -14.96
C PHE A 287 -9.20 -2.84 -16.29
N ASN A 288 -8.43 -3.87 -16.64
CA ASN A 288 -8.60 -4.63 -17.86
C ASN A 288 -9.59 -5.80 -17.73
N THR A 289 -10.07 -6.13 -16.53
CA THR A 289 -11.02 -7.24 -16.31
C THR A 289 -12.46 -6.80 -16.59
N ASP A 290 -13.32 -7.78 -16.83
CA ASP A 290 -14.73 -7.52 -17.13
C ASP A 290 -15.50 -7.01 -15.90
N GLU A 291 -15.10 -7.44 -14.70
CA GLU A 291 -15.65 -6.93 -13.45
C GLU A 291 -15.41 -5.42 -13.35
N TYR A 292 -14.18 -4.96 -13.56
CA TYR A 292 -13.88 -3.54 -13.51
C TYR A 292 -14.67 -2.74 -14.55
N LYS A 293 -14.68 -3.22 -15.80
CA LYS A 293 -15.42 -2.56 -16.90
C LYS A 293 -16.91 -2.45 -16.60
N SER A 294 -17.49 -3.42 -15.89
CA SER A 294 -18.91 -3.37 -15.49
C SER A 294 -19.18 -2.21 -14.53
N TYR A 295 -18.31 -1.97 -13.55
CA TYR A 295 -18.41 -0.85 -12.61
C TYR A 295 -18.18 0.49 -13.30
N SER A 296 -17.17 0.58 -14.16
CA SER A 296 -16.87 1.79 -14.94
C SER A 296 -18.04 2.20 -15.83
N LYS A 297 -18.58 1.27 -16.62
CA LYS A 297 -19.75 1.52 -17.50
C LYS A 297 -21.00 1.95 -16.72
N ALA A 298 -21.19 1.44 -15.51
CA ALA A 298 -22.29 1.82 -14.64
C ALA A 298 -22.08 3.17 -13.93
N GLY A 299 -20.92 3.82 -14.10
CA GLY A 299 -20.56 5.05 -13.38
C GLY A 299 -20.35 4.85 -11.88
N LYS A 300 -20.05 3.62 -11.45
CA LYS A 300 -19.91 3.21 -10.04
C LYS A 300 -18.43 3.00 -9.65
N LEU A 301 -17.56 3.89 -10.11
CA LEU A 301 -16.12 3.80 -9.86
C LEU A 301 -15.77 3.85 -8.37
N ASP A 302 -16.61 4.51 -7.57
CA ASP A 302 -16.44 4.62 -6.13
C ASP A 302 -16.64 3.28 -5.39
N LEU A 303 -17.29 2.31 -6.05
CA LEU A 303 -17.45 0.94 -5.57
C LEU A 303 -16.28 0.03 -5.95
N LEU A 304 -15.28 0.53 -6.69
CA LEU A 304 -14.03 -0.19 -6.96
C LEU A 304 -13.01 -0.02 -5.83
N SER A 305 -13.32 0.76 -4.79
CA SER A 305 -12.45 0.89 -3.63
C SER A 305 -12.28 -0.48 -2.93
N PRO A 306 -11.05 -0.91 -2.59
CA PRO A 306 -10.82 -2.17 -1.86
C PRO A 306 -11.58 -2.21 -0.53
N HIS A 307 -11.82 -1.05 0.09
CA HIS A 307 -12.49 -0.96 1.39
C HIS A 307 -13.99 -1.25 1.35
N VAL A 308 -14.59 -1.35 0.16
CA VAL A 308 -16.02 -1.64 -0.01
C VAL A 308 -16.28 -3.06 -0.49
N PHE A 309 -15.21 -3.86 -0.66
CA PHE A 309 -15.23 -5.22 -1.17
C PHE A 309 -16.04 -5.32 -2.48
N PRO A 310 -15.48 -4.86 -3.62
CA PRO A 310 -16.23 -4.73 -4.88
C PRO A 310 -16.86 -6.04 -5.38
N LEU A 311 -16.36 -7.20 -4.94
CA LEU A 311 -16.88 -8.51 -5.31
C LEU A 311 -17.59 -9.24 -4.14
N SER A 312 -17.85 -8.54 -3.03
CA SER A 312 -18.67 -9.11 -1.96
C SER A 312 -20.01 -9.59 -2.50
N GLU A 313 -20.61 -10.56 -1.81
CA GLU A 313 -21.92 -11.15 -2.13
C GLU A 313 -21.93 -12.06 -3.36
N LYS A 314 -20.93 -11.99 -4.25
CA LYS A 314 -20.79 -12.97 -5.35
C LYS A 314 -20.55 -14.39 -4.86
N ASN A 315 -19.93 -14.54 -3.68
CA ASN A 315 -19.63 -15.80 -3.02
C ASN A 315 -20.53 -16.07 -1.80
N GLY A 316 -21.59 -15.27 -1.60
CA GLY A 316 -22.47 -15.38 -0.44
C GLY A 316 -21.93 -14.76 0.86
N ILE A 317 -20.70 -14.22 0.88
CA ILE A 317 -20.17 -13.47 2.03
C ILE A 317 -20.59 -12.01 1.91
N SER A 318 -21.30 -11.51 2.91
CA SER A 318 -21.74 -10.12 3.00
C SER A 318 -20.59 -9.17 3.31
N ARG A 319 -20.78 -7.88 3.01
CA ARG A 319 -19.77 -6.86 3.33
C ARG A 319 -19.57 -6.67 4.84
N GLU A 320 -20.62 -6.89 5.66
CA GLU A 320 -20.47 -6.82 7.12
C GLU A 320 -19.61 -7.97 7.63
N GLU A 321 -19.76 -9.18 7.10
CA GLU A 321 -18.89 -10.32 7.47
C GLU A 321 -17.42 -10.06 7.11
N TYR A 322 -17.12 -9.48 5.95
CA TYR A 322 -15.73 -9.07 5.63
C TYR A 322 -15.19 -8.00 6.59
N LYS A 323 -16.05 -7.10 7.06
CA LYS A 323 -15.69 -6.05 8.01
C LYS A 323 -15.46 -6.63 9.41
N GLU A 324 -16.31 -7.54 9.86
CA GLU A 324 -16.12 -8.31 11.09
C GLU A 324 -14.81 -9.12 11.03
N PHE A 325 -14.51 -9.75 9.89
CA PHE A 325 -13.23 -10.40 9.66
C PHE A 325 -12.04 -9.42 9.77
N TYR A 326 -12.17 -8.22 9.21
CA TYR A 326 -11.13 -7.17 9.33
C TYR A 326 -10.90 -6.72 10.78
N GLN A 327 -11.98 -6.64 11.58
CA GLN A 327 -11.90 -6.33 13.00
C GLN A 327 -11.26 -7.49 13.78
N HIS A 328 -11.65 -8.72 13.47
CA HIS A 328 -11.11 -9.91 14.09
C HIS A 328 -9.60 -10.04 13.85
N THR A 329 -9.14 -9.83 12.61
CA THR A 329 -7.71 -9.87 12.28
C THR A 329 -6.93 -8.76 12.97
N SER A 330 -7.53 -7.59 13.21
CA SER A 330 -6.92 -6.54 14.04
C SER A 330 -6.75 -7.00 15.49
N PHE A 331 -7.73 -7.69 16.06
CA PHE A 331 -7.63 -8.32 17.38
C PHE A 331 -6.57 -9.42 17.43
N LEU A 332 -6.50 -10.29 16.41
CA LEU A 332 -5.47 -11.34 16.33
C LEU A 332 -4.04 -10.79 16.22
N ASN A 333 -3.88 -9.61 15.61
CA ASN A 333 -2.62 -8.90 15.54
C ASN A 333 -2.27 -8.15 16.83
N GLU A 334 -3.20 -7.99 17.77
CA GLU A 334 -2.94 -7.34 19.04
C GLU A 334 -1.88 -8.12 19.81
N LYS A 335 -0.74 -7.45 20.06
CA LYS A 335 0.43 -8.11 20.63
C LYS A 335 0.27 -8.20 22.15
N ARG A 336 0.52 -9.38 22.71
CA ARG A 336 0.73 -9.57 24.15
C ARG A 336 2.18 -10.00 24.36
N LEU A 337 2.91 -9.26 25.20
CA LEU A 337 4.33 -9.52 25.49
C LEU A 337 5.24 -9.54 24.24
N GLY A 338 4.92 -8.71 23.24
CA GLY A 338 5.72 -8.58 22.00
C GLY A 338 5.45 -9.64 20.93
N GLN A 339 4.58 -10.62 21.20
CA GLN A 339 4.16 -11.63 20.23
C GLN A 339 2.66 -11.52 19.93
N SER A 340 2.24 -11.91 18.72
CA SER A 340 0.81 -12.09 18.46
C SER A 340 0.26 -13.23 19.31
N PHE A 341 -1.02 -13.14 19.64
CA PHE A 341 -1.70 -14.19 20.39
C PHE A 341 -1.61 -15.52 19.63
N ASN A 342 -0.98 -16.53 20.24
CA ASN A 342 -0.83 -17.85 19.64
C ASN A 342 -1.97 -18.78 20.10
N PHE A 343 -3.01 -18.89 19.27
CA PHE A 343 -4.17 -19.75 19.55
C PHE A 343 -3.82 -21.23 19.78
N PHE A 344 -2.71 -21.70 19.23
CA PHE A 344 -2.35 -23.12 19.26
C PHE A 344 -1.40 -23.49 20.38
N ASP A 345 -0.91 -22.53 21.17
CA ASP A 345 -0.10 -22.88 22.33
C ASP A 345 -0.95 -23.49 23.47
N ASP A 346 -0.23 -24.04 24.44
CA ASP A 346 -0.79 -24.62 25.65
C ASP A 346 -0.79 -23.61 26.82
N HIS A 347 -0.61 -22.32 26.54
CA HIS A 347 -0.77 -21.31 27.58
C HIS A 347 -2.23 -21.22 28.01
N TYR A 348 -2.42 -20.91 29.30
CA TYR A 348 -3.74 -20.87 29.93
C TYR A 348 -4.75 -20.00 29.15
N CYS A 349 -4.31 -18.84 28.64
CA CYS A 349 -5.15 -17.93 27.87
C CYS A 349 -5.66 -18.57 26.56
N SER A 350 -4.80 -19.28 25.83
CA SER A 350 -5.15 -19.95 24.58
C SER A 350 -6.04 -21.16 24.83
N ILE A 351 -5.76 -21.94 25.88
CA ILE A 351 -6.63 -23.03 26.32
C ILE A 351 -8.01 -22.50 26.76
N ALA A 352 -8.05 -21.41 27.54
CA ALA A 352 -9.29 -20.80 28.00
C ALA A 352 -10.13 -20.27 26.84
N LEU A 353 -9.51 -19.63 25.85
CA LEU A 353 -10.18 -19.14 24.65
C LEU A 353 -10.69 -20.30 23.77
N LYS A 354 -9.85 -21.31 23.52
CA LYS A 354 -10.26 -22.56 22.83
C LYS A 354 -11.46 -23.21 23.53
N ARG A 355 -11.45 -23.30 24.87
CA ARG A 355 -12.56 -23.84 25.67
C ARG A 355 -13.81 -22.97 25.61
N SER A 356 -13.67 -21.65 25.58
CA SER A 356 -14.80 -20.72 25.44
C SER A 356 -15.47 -20.83 24.08
N LEU A 357 -14.68 -21.03 23.01
CA LEU A 357 -15.18 -21.23 21.65
C LEU A 357 -15.75 -22.65 21.43
N GLY A 358 -15.22 -23.65 22.14
CA GLY A 358 -15.67 -25.05 22.08
C GLY A 358 -16.92 -25.36 22.91
N LYS A 359 -17.38 -24.43 23.75
CA LYS A 359 -18.71 -24.54 24.37
C LYS A 359 -19.74 -24.18 23.30
N LYS A 360 -20.38 -25.20 22.72
CA LYS A 360 -21.63 -25.02 21.98
C LYS A 360 -22.59 -24.22 22.87
N GLY A 361 -22.99 -23.04 22.41
CA GLY A 361 -24.08 -22.27 22.99
C GLY A 361 -25.40 -23.00 22.83
#